data_AF-A0A529W623-F1
#
_entry.id   AF-A0A529W623-F1
#
_cell.length_a   1.000
_cell.length_b   1.000
_cell.length_c   1.000
_cell.angle_alpha   90.00
_cell.angle_beta   90.00
_cell.angle_gamma   90.00
#
_symmetry.space_group_name_H-M   'P 1'
#
loop_
_entity.id
_entity.type
_entity.pdbx_description
1 polymer ?
#
loop_
_entity_poly.entity_id
_entity_poly.type
_entity_poly.pdbx_seq_one_letter_code
_entity_poly.pdbx_strand_id
1 'polypeptide(L)'
;MIRDLADFQQAVERRRKKRMAKIDALSPELRALVHEYGYHIVNQFMMNGVTSHRIIRHLVEIVLDEFSPTRGSFSVQGIKTYHADPAAEETVPS
;
A
#
# COMPACT_ATOMS: atom_id res chain seq x y z
N MET A 1 17.34 -3.40 -29.22
CA MET A 1 16.12 -2.75 -28.67
C MET A 1 16.39 -2.31 -27.22
N ILE A 2 17.07 -1.17 -27.03
CA ILE A 2 17.33 -0.55 -25.70
C ILE A 2 16.77 0.89 -25.72
N ARG A 3 15.60 1.07 -26.33
CA ARG A 3 14.85 2.35 -26.32
C ARG A 3 13.82 2.43 -25.19
N ASP A 4 13.58 1.35 -24.44
CA ASP A 4 12.41 1.26 -23.56
C ASP A 4 12.63 1.63 -22.08
N LEU A 5 13.84 1.55 -21.53
CA LEU A 5 14.01 1.72 -20.08
C LEU A 5 13.96 3.19 -19.64
N ALA A 6 14.61 4.09 -20.39
CA ALA A 6 14.60 5.52 -20.09
C ALA A 6 13.19 6.10 -20.26
N ASP A 7 12.49 5.71 -21.33
CA ASP A 7 11.11 6.13 -21.60
C ASP A 7 10.14 5.59 -20.54
N PHE A 8 10.33 4.34 -20.10
CA PHE A 8 9.57 3.75 -18.99
C PHE A 8 9.78 4.53 -17.69
N GLN A 9 11.03 4.85 -17.33
CA GLN A 9 11.33 5.63 -16.12
C GLN A 9 10.68 7.02 -16.16
N GLN A 10 10.75 7.72 -17.29
CA GLN A 10 10.07 9.01 -17.46
C GLN A 10 8.55 8.88 -17.31
N ALA A 11 7.94 7.82 -17.84
CA ALA A 11 6.51 7.57 -17.69
C ALA A 11 6.12 7.32 -16.22
N VAL A 12 6.94 6.57 -15.48
CA VAL A 12 6.77 6.32 -14.04
C VAL A 12 6.89 7.62 -13.25
N GLU A 13 7.91 8.43 -13.51
CA GLU A 13 8.10 9.71 -12.84
C GLU A 13 6.92 10.66 -13.09
N ARG A 14 6.44 10.75 -14.32
CA ARG A 14 5.27 11.58 -14.66
C ARG A 14 4.03 11.13 -13.89
N ARG A 15 3.79 9.83 -13.78
CA ARG A 15 2.67 9.27 -12.99
C ARG A 15 2.86 9.55 -11.50
N ARG A 16 4.09 9.42 -10.98
CA ARG A 16 4.43 9.73 -9.59
C ARG A 16 4.18 11.21 -9.27
N LYS A 17 4.67 12.14 -10.10
CA LYS A 17 4.47 13.58 -9.93
C LYS A 17 2.99 13.94 -9.89
N LYS A 18 2.19 13.42 -10.84
CA LYS A 18 0.73 13.62 -10.85
C LYS A 18 0.06 13.08 -9.59
N ARG A 19 0.51 11.93 -9.08
CA ARG A 19 -0.03 11.35 -7.85
C ARG A 19 0.34 12.19 -6.61
N MET A 20 1.58 12.65 -6.51
CA MET A 20 2.01 13.51 -5.40
C MET A 20 1.22 14.82 -5.38
N ALA A 21 1.06 15.48 -6.54
CA ALA A 21 0.26 16.70 -6.63
C ALA A 21 -1.19 16.51 -6.13
N LYS A 22 -1.79 15.33 -6.40
CA LYS A 22 -3.12 15.00 -5.85
C LYS A 22 -3.11 14.83 -4.34
N ILE A 23 -2.09 14.19 -3.79
CA ILE A 23 -1.94 13.97 -2.34
C ILE A 23 -1.69 15.28 -1.60
N ASP A 24 -0.90 16.17 -2.20
CA ASP A 24 -0.59 17.51 -1.65
C ASP A 24 -1.82 18.42 -1.64
N ALA A 25 -2.78 18.18 -2.54
CA ALA A 25 -4.06 18.89 -2.56
C ALA A 25 -5.07 18.37 -1.52
N LEU A 26 -4.81 17.22 -0.88
CA LEU A 26 -5.70 16.68 0.18
C LEU A 26 -5.52 17.44 1.49
N SER A 27 -6.56 17.41 2.32
CA SER A 27 -6.51 17.90 3.69
C SER A 27 -5.44 17.14 4.52
N PRO A 28 -4.90 17.75 5.59
CA PRO A 28 -3.88 17.11 6.43
C PRO A 28 -4.32 15.74 6.96
N GLU A 29 -5.60 15.59 7.32
CA GLU A 29 -6.16 14.37 7.87
C GLU A 29 -6.23 13.25 6.82
N LEU A 30 -6.71 13.56 5.61
CA LEU A 30 -6.74 12.59 4.51
C LEU A 30 -5.33 12.21 4.05
N ARG A 31 -4.38 13.15 4.09
CA ARG A 31 -2.96 12.87 3.80
C ARG A 31 -2.36 11.91 4.83
N ALA A 32 -2.71 12.05 6.10
CA ALA A 32 -2.30 11.11 7.14
C ALA A 32 -2.83 9.70 6.85
N LEU A 33 -4.10 9.55 6.41
CA LEU A 33 -4.64 8.26 6.00
C LEU A 33 -3.93 7.68 4.77
N VAL A 34 -3.55 8.53 3.80
CA VAL A 34 -2.78 8.11 2.63
C VAL A 34 -1.40 7.57 3.03
N HIS A 35 -0.77 8.17 4.04
CA HIS A 35 0.49 7.67 4.60
C HIS A 35 0.31 6.34 5.33
N GLU A 36 -0.81 6.17 6.04
CA GLU A 36 -1.10 4.99 6.87
C GLU A 36 -1.57 3.78 6.05
N TYR A 37 -2.52 3.97 5.14
CA TYR A 37 -3.18 2.90 4.37
C TYR A 37 -2.81 2.87 2.89
N GLY A 38 -2.24 3.96 2.37
CA GLY A 38 -1.87 4.10 0.97
C GLY A 38 -2.89 4.87 0.12
N TYR A 39 -2.38 5.55 -0.90
CA TYR A 39 -3.18 6.44 -1.77
C TYR A 39 -4.35 5.74 -2.45
N HIS A 40 -4.14 4.53 -2.97
CA HIS A 40 -5.16 3.85 -3.76
C HIS A 40 -6.41 3.50 -2.93
N ILE A 41 -6.23 3.04 -1.69
CA ILE A 41 -7.35 2.71 -0.80
C ILE A 41 -8.16 3.98 -0.50
N VAL A 42 -7.49 5.03 0.00
CA VAL A 42 -8.16 6.30 0.33
C VAL A 42 -8.82 6.93 -0.90
N ASN A 43 -8.16 6.88 -2.06
CA ASN A 43 -8.70 7.41 -3.30
C ASN A 43 -9.97 6.67 -3.76
N GLN A 44 -10.06 5.36 -3.58
CA GLN A 44 -11.29 4.63 -3.91
C GLN A 44 -12.46 5.06 -3.02
N PHE A 45 -12.25 5.26 -1.72
CA PHE A 45 -13.29 5.80 -0.85
C PHE A 45 -13.77 7.19 -1.30
N MET A 46 -12.83 8.09 -1.61
CA MET A 46 -13.17 9.43 -2.10
C MET A 46 -13.92 9.38 -3.44
N MET A 47 -13.52 8.50 -4.36
CA MET A 47 -14.22 8.31 -5.65
C MET A 47 -15.66 7.79 -5.47
N ASN A 48 -15.93 7.04 -4.40
CA ASN A 48 -17.26 6.58 -4.04
C ASN A 48 -18.03 7.58 -3.14
N GLY A 49 -17.54 8.81 -3.01
CA GLY A 49 -18.21 9.88 -2.26
C GLY A 49 -17.96 9.86 -0.75
N VAL A 50 -17.15 8.94 -0.23
CA VAL A 50 -16.77 8.91 1.18
C VAL A 50 -15.60 9.88 1.39
N THR A 51 -15.88 11.06 1.92
CA THR A 51 -14.90 12.14 2.14
C THR A 51 -14.47 12.31 3.60
N SER A 52 -15.24 11.75 4.53
CA SER A 52 -14.94 11.85 5.97
C SER A 52 -13.78 10.93 6.35
N HIS A 53 -12.67 11.54 6.79
CA HIS A 53 -11.46 10.81 7.21
C HIS A 53 -11.75 9.79 8.33
N ARG A 54 -12.66 10.08 9.26
CA ARG A 54 -13.03 9.16 10.35
C ARG A 54 -13.72 7.90 9.83
N ILE A 55 -14.62 8.07 8.86
CA ILE A 55 -15.35 6.94 8.26
C ILE A 55 -14.39 6.08 7.45
N ILE A 56 -13.51 6.69 6.64
CA ILE A 56 -12.51 5.95 5.87
C ILE A 56 -11.62 5.11 6.78
N ARG A 57 -11.10 5.71 7.85
CA ARG A 57 -10.29 5.01 8.87
C ARG A 57 -11.04 3.80 9.42
N HIS A 58 -12.25 4.03 9.94
CA HIS A 58 -13.04 2.98 10.56
C HIS A 58 -13.34 1.81 9.60
N LEU A 59 -13.73 2.11 8.35
CA LEU A 59 -14.01 1.08 7.35
C LEU A 59 -12.77 0.27 6.99
N VAL A 60 -11.61 0.92 6.88
CA VAL A 60 -10.34 0.21 6.62
C VAL A 60 -9.96 -0.68 7.81
N GLU A 61 -10.09 -0.18 9.04
CA GLU A 61 -9.77 -0.91 10.26
C GLU A 61 -10.68 -2.14 10.43
N ILE A 62 -12.00 -2.01 10.19
CA ILE A 62 -12.94 -3.15 10.22
C ILE A 62 -12.48 -4.27 9.28
N VAL A 63 -12.15 -3.93 8.03
CA VAL A 63 -11.72 -4.92 7.04
C VAL A 63 -10.37 -5.54 7.44
N LEU A 64 -9.44 -4.75 7.96
CA LEU A 64 -8.15 -5.28 8.40
C LEU A 64 -8.27 -6.22 9.60
N ASP A 65 -9.15 -5.91 10.56
CA ASP A 65 -9.41 -6.75 11.72
C ASP A 65 -10.08 -8.07 11.30
N GLU A 66 -11.01 -8.03 10.34
CA GLU A 66 -11.71 -9.21 9.83
C GLU A 66 -10.77 -10.15 9.06
N PHE A 67 -9.93 -9.61 8.18
CA PHE A 67 -9.09 -10.41 7.28
C PHE A 67 -7.66 -10.64 7.77
N SER A 68 -7.24 -9.98 8.85
CA SER A 68 -5.92 -10.15 9.45
C SER A 68 -5.97 -10.05 10.97
N PRO A 69 -6.54 -11.06 11.68
CA PRO A 69 -6.66 -11.05 13.15
C PRO A 69 -5.30 -10.95 13.87
N THR A 70 -4.20 -11.30 13.20
CA THR A 70 -2.83 -11.19 13.73
C THR A 70 -2.19 -9.80 13.56
N ARG A 71 -2.84 -8.87 12.85
CA ARG A 71 -2.40 -7.46 12.81
C ARG A 71 -2.98 -6.76 14.03
N GLY A 72 -2.39 -7.00 15.20
CA GLY A 72 -2.73 -6.24 16.40
C GLY A 72 -2.52 -4.75 16.14
N SER A 73 -3.63 -4.01 16.02
CA SER A 73 -3.89 -2.58 16.25
C SER A 73 -2.90 -1.47 15.84
N PHE A 74 -1.62 -1.70 15.49
CA PHE A 74 -0.62 -0.64 15.26
C PHE A 74 0.55 -1.04 14.32
N SER A 75 0.34 -1.88 13.31
CA SER A 75 1.43 -2.26 12.39
C SER A 75 1.64 -1.19 11.30
N VAL A 76 2.50 -0.22 11.60
CA VAL A 76 3.18 0.62 10.62
C VAL A 76 4.08 -0.29 9.77
N GLN A 77 3.69 -0.50 8.52
CA GLN A 77 4.48 -1.12 7.43
C GLN A 77 4.77 -2.64 7.55
N GLY A 78 3.98 -3.42 6.81
CA GLY A 78 4.21 -4.84 6.58
C GLY A 78 5.25 -5.13 5.49
N ILE A 79 6.54 -5.08 5.83
CA ILE A 79 7.57 -5.81 5.08
C ILE A 79 7.76 -7.16 5.78
N LYS A 80 7.24 -8.23 5.18
CA LYS A 80 7.66 -9.60 5.51
C LYS A 80 8.87 -9.92 4.62
N THR A 81 10.09 -9.73 5.14
CA THR A 81 11.28 -10.31 4.53
C THR A 81 11.20 -11.82 4.75
N TYR A 82 10.96 -12.58 3.68
CA TYR A 82 11.11 -14.03 3.73
C TYR A 82 12.60 -14.35 3.69
N HIS A 83 13.18 -14.71 4.84
CA HIS A 83 14.44 -15.46 4.85
C HIS A 83 14.08 -16.91 4.54
N ALA A 84 14.49 -17.41 3.37
CA ALA A 84 14.41 -18.83 3.07
C ALA A 84 15.48 -19.56 3.91
N ASP A 85 15.05 -20.47 4.79
CA ASP A 85 15.96 -21.38 5.51
C ASP A 85 16.56 -22.40 4.52
N PRO A 86 17.89 -22.54 4.40
CA PRO A 86 18.53 -23.42 3.43
C PRO A 86 18.70 -24.87 3.91
N ALA A 87 17.84 -25.37 4.79
CA ALA A 87 18.10 -26.63 5.53
C ALA A 87 16.94 -27.64 5.44
N ALA A 88 16.53 -28.02 4.23
CA ALA A 88 15.60 -29.13 4.04
C ALA A 88 15.80 -29.81 2.68
N GLU A 89 16.93 -30.49 2.48
CA GLU A 89 17.02 -31.53 1.44
C GLU A 89 18.10 -32.57 1.82
N GLU A 90 17.86 -33.32 2.89
CA GLU A 90 18.41 -34.66 3.07
C GLU A 90 17.25 -35.62 3.26
N THR A 91 17.03 -36.47 2.25
CA THR A 91 16.75 -37.92 2.35
C THR A 91 16.16 -38.41 1.02
N VAL A 92 17.02 -38.90 0.14
CA VAL A 92 16.61 -39.72 -1.01
C VAL A 92 16.48 -41.16 -0.50
N PRO A 93 15.30 -41.81 -0.55
CA PRO A 93 15.17 -43.20 -0.20
C PRO A 93 15.58 -44.12 -1.38
N SER A 94 16.58 -44.95 -1.07
CA SER A 94 16.98 -46.26 -1.65
C SER A 94 17.24 -46.36 -3.16
#